data_AF-A0A250FM08-F1
#
_entry.id   AF-A0A250FM08-F1
#
_cell.length_a   1.000
_cell.length_b   1.000
_cell.length_c   1.000
_cell.angle_alpha   90.00
_cell.angle_beta   90.00
_cell.angle_gamma   90.00
#
_symmetry.space_group_name_H-M   'P 1'
#
loop_
_entity.id
_entity.type
_entity.pdbx_description
1 polymer ?
#
loop_
_entity_poly.entity_id
_entity_poly.type
_entity_poly.pdbx_seq_one_letter_code
_entity_poly.pdbx_strand_id
1 'polypeptide(L)'
;MKHLYFLSIVLFSLSATAQLKDCATCASQVIKEQQISKLSIDELRFLTNDLYARKGYKFKDYEISNYFNEKPWYKPVSDNSKVKLNVVEEQNVKLFQERTAILKADREKLIEALRSLKAEVQREHSPIPTDNYNEHFSKTIAKIDIDDIHWIKNQGYYSVKVDNFRGTNKYYISIEGSEVEIVCFEDGYSEKVSEDQIKGAYDIGEYEVIESATYWRFKWKNQKLVFIESVMAG
;
A
#
# COMPACT_ATOMS: atom_id res chain seq x y z
N MET A 1 35.32 16.10 52.01
CA MET A 1 35.26 16.34 50.55
C MET A 1 34.55 15.18 49.89
N LYS A 2 33.36 15.40 49.31
CA LYS A 2 32.82 14.59 48.21
C LYS A 2 31.66 15.35 47.58
N HIS A 3 31.77 15.49 46.28
CA HIS A 3 31.16 16.49 45.43
C HIS A 3 29.65 16.28 45.23
N LEU A 4 28.87 17.36 45.29
CA LEU A 4 27.54 17.42 44.68
C LEU A 4 27.72 17.44 43.16
N TYR A 5 27.28 16.39 42.47
CA TYR A 5 27.10 16.41 41.02
C TYR A 5 25.66 16.84 40.71
N PHE A 6 25.51 18.07 40.21
CA PHE A 6 24.27 18.52 39.58
C PHE A 6 24.14 17.83 38.23
N LEU A 7 23.25 16.84 38.14
CA LEU A 7 22.89 16.20 36.87
C LEU A 7 21.96 17.15 36.10
N SER A 8 22.51 17.98 35.23
CA SER A 8 21.74 18.82 34.32
C SER A 8 21.12 17.95 33.22
N ILE A 9 19.87 17.53 33.43
CA ILE A 9 19.05 16.87 32.40
C ILE A 9 18.61 17.94 31.40
N VAL A 10 19.30 18.02 30.26
CA VAL A 10 18.84 18.78 29.11
C VAL A 10 17.70 17.98 28.47
N LEU A 11 16.46 18.38 28.74
CA LEU A 11 15.27 17.89 28.06
C LEU A 11 15.27 18.42 26.61
N PHE A 12 15.87 17.65 25.70
CA PHE A 12 15.59 17.81 24.27
C PHE A 12 14.14 17.37 24.02
N SER A 13 13.22 18.32 24.01
CA SER A 13 11.83 18.06 23.61
C SER A 13 11.81 17.81 22.10
N LEU A 14 11.83 16.53 21.69
CA LEU A 14 11.32 16.15 20.38
C LEU A 14 9.82 16.44 20.39
N SER A 15 9.43 17.64 19.96
CA SER A 15 8.05 17.94 19.64
C SER A 15 7.66 17.13 18.42
N ALA A 16 7.11 15.93 18.65
CA ALA A 16 6.46 15.15 17.62
C ALA A 16 5.32 16.00 17.06
N THR A 17 5.51 16.56 15.87
CA THR A 17 4.47 17.37 15.24
C THR A 17 3.34 16.42 14.86
N ALA A 18 2.11 16.71 15.32
CA ALA A 18 0.96 15.87 15.03
C ALA A 18 0.72 15.81 13.51
N GLN A 19 0.37 14.62 13.02
CA GLN A 19 -0.01 14.40 11.64
C GLN A 19 -1.27 15.22 11.31
N LEU A 20 -1.29 15.86 10.15
CA LEU A 20 -2.45 16.59 9.66
C LEU A 20 -3.61 15.61 9.43
N LYS A 21 -4.73 15.81 10.13
CA LYS A 21 -5.92 14.94 10.03
C LYS A 21 -6.94 15.47 9.02
N ASP A 22 -7.11 16.79 8.96
CA ASP A 22 -8.02 17.48 8.06
C ASP A 22 -7.43 18.85 7.69
N CYS A 23 -8.08 19.55 6.76
CA CYS A 23 -7.63 20.87 6.31
C CYS A 23 -8.34 22.05 6.99
N ALA A 24 -8.86 21.89 8.22
CA ALA A 24 -9.56 22.97 8.92
C ALA A 24 -8.68 24.24 9.09
N THR A 25 -7.36 24.08 9.23
CA THR A 25 -6.41 25.19 9.39
C THR A 25 -5.58 25.49 8.14
N CYS A 26 -5.67 24.69 7.08
CA CYS A 26 -4.83 24.84 5.87
C CYS A 26 -5.01 26.19 5.16
N ALA A 27 -6.17 26.85 5.32
CA ALA A 27 -6.45 28.13 4.66
C ALA A 27 -5.74 29.32 5.32
N SER A 28 -5.27 29.17 6.56
CA SER A 28 -4.69 30.25 7.37
C SER A 28 -3.33 29.92 7.98
N GLN A 29 -2.91 28.66 7.95
CA GLN A 29 -1.63 28.21 8.48
C GLN A 29 -0.79 27.52 7.41
N VAL A 30 0.50 27.85 7.35
CA VAL A 30 1.46 27.13 6.50
C VAL A 30 1.70 25.75 7.09
N ILE A 31 1.46 24.72 6.30
CA ILE A 31 1.68 23.33 6.65
C ILE A 31 3.16 22.99 6.46
N LYS A 32 3.69 22.17 7.37
CA LYS A 32 5.07 21.68 7.34
C LYS A 32 5.13 20.26 6.79
N GLU A 33 6.24 19.90 6.14
CA GLU A 33 6.48 18.55 5.61
C GLU A 33 6.23 17.44 6.63
N GLN A 34 6.66 17.63 7.88
CA GLN A 34 6.51 16.63 8.95
C GLN A 34 5.04 16.29 9.20
N GLN A 35 4.14 17.28 9.08
CA GLN A 35 2.69 17.09 9.29
C GLN A 35 2.04 16.26 8.19
N ILE A 36 2.68 16.13 7.03
CA ILE A 36 2.15 15.36 5.90
C ILE A 36 3.01 14.13 5.55
N SER A 37 4.06 13.87 6.33
CA SER A 37 5.07 12.86 6.03
C SER A 37 4.49 11.45 5.88
N LYS A 38 3.43 11.12 6.64
CA LYS A 38 2.75 9.82 6.61
C LYS A 38 1.49 9.77 5.74
N LEU A 39 1.08 10.87 5.11
CA LEU A 39 -0.12 10.87 4.27
C LEU A 39 0.12 10.13 2.96
N SER A 40 -0.92 9.45 2.52
CA SER A 40 -0.98 8.81 1.21
C SER A 40 -1.21 9.81 0.07
N ILE A 41 -0.99 9.33 -1.16
CA ILE A 41 -1.29 10.07 -2.40
C ILE A 41 -2.75 10.57 -2.40
N ASP A 42 -3.70 9.71 -2.01
CA ASP A 42 -5.11 10.06 -1.99
C ASP A 42 -5.41 11.12 -0.92
N GLU A 43 -4.88 10.96 0.29
CA GLU A 43 -5.06 11.95 1.35
C GLU A 43 -4.51 13.32 0.94
N LEU A 44 -3.34 13.39 0.30
CA LEU A 44 -2.79 14.64 -0.23
C LEU A 44 -3.63 15.22 -1.37
N ARG A 45 -4.17 14.38 -2.27
CA ARG A 45 -5.12 14.78 -3.31
C ARG A 45 -6.38 15.40 -2.68
N PHE A 46 -6.95 14.78 -1.64
CA PHE A 46 -8.13 15.32 -0.96
C PHE A 46 -7.82 16.62 -0.21
N LEU A 47 -6.68 16.75 0.47
CA LEU A 47 -6.27 18.00 1.12
C LEU A 47 -6.04 19.14 0.11
N THR A 48 -5.43 18.83 -1.03
CA THR A 48 -5.27 19.78 -2.14
C THR A 48 -6.62 20.28 -2.62
N ASN A 49 -7.55 19.35 -2.87
CA ASN A 49 -8.89 19.70 -3.33
C ASN A 49 -9.73 20.40 -2.25
N ASP A 50 -9.49 20.17 -0.95
CA ASP A 50 -10.20 20.87 0.14
C ASP A 50 -9.96 22.38 0.07
N LEU A 51 -8.72 22.81 -0.21
CA LEU A 51 -8.37 24.22 -0.39
C LEU A 51 -9.12 24.86 -1.57
N TYR A 52 -9.22 24.16 -2.69
CA TYR A 52 -10.02 24.59 -3.83
C TYR A 52 -11.53 24.57 -3.53
N ALA A 53 -12.02 23.57 -2.82
CA ALA A 53 -13.42 23.42 -2.43
C ALA A 53 -13.87 24.57 -1.53
N ARG A 54 -13.02 25.01 -0.59
CA ARG A 54 -13.27 26.19 0.27
C ARG A 54 -13.42 27.49 -0.51
N LYS A 55 -12.86 27.57 -1.72
CA LYS A 55 -13.06 28.69 -2.65
C LYS A 55 -14.23 28.49 -3.62
N GLY A 56 -14.95 27.39 -3.49
CA GLY A 56 -16.10 27.04 -4.33
C GLY A 56 -15.72 26.41 -5.67
N TYR A 57 -14.51 25.86 -5.84
CA TYR A 57 -14.17 25.16 -7.09
C TYR A 57 -15.13 24.00 -7.35
N LYS A 58 -15.72 23.97 -8.55
CA LYS A 58 -16.62 22.91 -9.00
C LYS A 58 -15.83 21.77 -9.64
N PHE A 59 -15.87 20.59 -9.02
CA PHE A 59 -15.14 19.41 -9.48
C PHE A 59 -15.88 18.66 -10.60
N LYS A 60 -15.13 18.09 -11.54
CA LYS A 60 -15.64 17.19 -12.60
C LYS A 60 -15.41 15.71 -12.28
N ASP A 61 -14.34 15.43 -11.55
CA ASP A 61 -14.02 14.09 -11.07
C ASP A 61 -15.11 13.60 -10.13
N TYR A 62 -15.68 12.44 -10.40
CA TYR A 62 -16.86 11.93 -9.71
C TYR A 62 -16.59 11.70 -8.21
N GLU A 63 -15.45 11.08 -7.88
CA GLU A 63 -15.07 10.77 -6.50
C GLU A 63 -14.90 12.05 -5.68
N ILE A 64 -14.13 13.01 -6.19
CA ILE A 64 -13.90 14.30 -5.52
C ILE A 64 -15.20 15.10 -5.41
N SER A 65 -15.99 15.16 -6.50
CA SER A 65 -17.26 15.89 -6.48
C SER A 65 -18.22 15.30 -5.46
N ASN A 66 -18.38 13.97 -5.40
CA ASN A 66 -19.29 13.32 -4.47
C ASN A 66 -18.87 13.61 -3.02
N TYR A 67 -17.58 13.47 -2.72
CA TYR A 67 -17.04 13.74 -1.39
C TYR A 67 -17.32 15.17 -0.90
N PHE A 68 -17.10 16.19 -1.76
CA PHE A 68 -17.30 17.59 -1.35
C PHE A 68 -18.78 18.01 -1.35
N ASN A 69 -19.62 17.42 -2.19
CA ASN A 69 -21.07 17.68 -2.19
C ASN A 69 -21.75 17.28 -0.86
N GLU A 70 -21.18 16.31 -0.14
CA GLU A 70 -21.66 15.92 1.19
C GLU A 70 -21.24 16.90 2.31
N LYS A 71 -20.38 17.89 2.03
CA LYS A 71 -19.90 18.84 3.03
C LYS A 71 -20.86 20.04 3.12
N PRO A 72 -21.48 20.33 4.28
CA PRO A 72 -22.44 21.44 4.40
C PRO A 72 -21.87 22.83 4.09
N TRP A 73 -20.55 22.99 4.22
CA TRP A 73 -19.84 24.24 3.95
C TRP A 73 -19.46 24.43 2.47
N TYR A 74 -19.52 23.37 1.64
CA TYR A 74 -19.11 23.44 0.25
C TYR A 74 -20.20 24.10 -0.60
N LYS A 75 -19.82 25.16 -1.34
CA LYS A 75 -20.72 25.92 -2.20
C LYS A 75 -20.02 26.15 -3.55
N PRO A 76 -20.26 25.28 -4.56
CA PRO A 76 -19.59 25.42 -5.85
C PRO A 76 -20.04 26.68 -6.58
N VAL A 77 -19.09 27.38 -7.20
CA VAL A 77 -19.38 28.52 -8.09
C VAL A 77 -19.73 28.02 -9.50
N SER A 78 -20.39 28.88 -10.28
CA SER A 78 -20.71 28.57 -11.68
C SER A 78 -19.51 28.62 -12.62
N ASP A 79 -18.45 29.34 -12.23
CA ASP A 79 -17.28 29.62 -13.05
C ASP A 79 -15.99 29.47 -12.23
N ASN A 80 -15.25 28.39 -12.48
CA ASN A 80 -14.01 28.08 -11.78
C ASN A 80 -12.89 29.11 -12.03
N SER A 81 -12.95 29.92 -13.10
CA SER A 81 -11.92 30.95 -13.36
C SER A 81 -11.87 32.04 -12.29
N LYS A 82 -12.94 32.17 -11.49
CA LYS A 82 -13.05 33.10 -10.36
C LYS A 82 -12.44 32.56 -9.07
N VAL A 83 -12.10 31.27 -9.03
CA VAL A 83 -11.46 30.65 -7.88
C VAL A 83 -10.02 31.13 -7.77
N LYS A 84 -9.70 31.83 -6.68
CA LYS A 84 -8.37 32.29 -6.36
C LYS A 84 -7.99 31.81 -4.97
N LEU A 85 -6.84 31.16 -4.88
CA LEU A 85 -6.20 30.83 -3.62
C LEU A 85 -5.48 32.08 -3.09
N ASN A 86 -5.33 32.16 -1.77
CA ASN A 86 -4.43 33.13 -1.15
C ASN A 86 -3.00 32.56 -1.09
N VAL A 87 -2.03 33.39 -0.70
CA VAL A 87 -0.61 33.01 -0.66
C VAL A 87 -0.34 31.76 0.22
N VAL A 88 -1.04 31.63 1.35
CA VAL A 88 -0.88 30.48 2.26
C VAL A 88 -1.43 29.20 1.62
N GLU A 89 -2.60 29.29 0.98
CA GLU A 89 -3.24 28.17 0.30
C GLU A 89 -2.43 27.73 -0.92
N GLU A 90 -1.90 28.66 -1.72
CA GLU A 90 -1.00 28.36 -2.84
C GLU A 90 0.26 27.63 -2.37
N GLN A 91 0.87 28.10 -1.27
CA GLN A 91 2.03 27.46 -0.67
C GLN A 91 1.71 26.03 -0.20
N ASN A 92 0.57 25.82 0.45
CA ASN A 92 0.15 24.50 0.92
C ASN A 92 -0.21 23.55 -0.24
N VAL A 93 -0.91 24.03 -1.27
CA VAL A 93 -1.18 23.26 -2.50
C VAL A 93 0.11 22.81 -3.14
N LYS A 94 1.09 23.71 -3.28
CA LYS A 94 2.40 23.37 -3.84
C LYS A 94 3.09 22.27 -3.03
N LEU A 95 3.14 22.40 -1.71
CA LEU A 95 3.71 21.39 -0.81
C LEU A 95 3.02 20.01 -0.99
N PHE A 96 1.68 19.98 -1.03
CA PHE A 96 0.93 18.73 -1.20
C PHE A 96 1.18 18.08 -2.56
N GLN A 97 1.26 18.88 -3.63
CA GLN A 97 1.54 18.41 -4.98
C GLN A 97 2.96 17.86 -5.12
N GLU A 98 3.96 18.55 -4.55
CA GLU A 98 5.35 18.09 -4.53
C GLU A 98 5.48 16.75 -3.79
N ARG A 99 4.88 16.64 -2.59
CA ARG A 99 4.85 15.38 -1.84
C ARG A 99 4.14 14.27 -2.62
N THR A 100 3.03 14.59 -3.28
CA THR A 100 2.28 13.64 -4.11
C THR A 100 3.14 13.11 -5.27
N ALA A 101 3.88 13.99 -5.95
CA ALA A 101 4.76 13.60 -7.05
C ALA A 101 5.88 12.67 -6.58
N ILE A 102 6.49 12.95 -5.42
CA ILE A 102 7.51 12.10 -4.81
C ILE A 102 6.96 10.71 -4.51
N LEU A 103 5.78 10.61 -3.88
CA LEU A 103 5.17 9.33 -3.54
C LEU A 103 4.77 8.53 -4.79
N LYS A 104 4.27 9.19 -5.84
CA LYS A 104 3.95 8.53 -7.12
C LYS A 104 5.20 7.97 -7.78
N ALA A 105 6.27 8.76 -7.87
CA ALA A 105 7.53 8.31 -8.44
C ALA A 105 8.16 7.16 -7.65
N ASP A 106 8.06 7.17 -6.31
CA ASP A 106 8.54 6.06 -5.48
C ASP A 106 7.71 4.78 -5.68
N ARG A 107 6.38 4.92 -5.74
CA ARG A 107 5.46 3.81 -6.06
C ARG A 107 5.74 3.21 -7.43
N GLU A 108 5.96 4.03 -8.46
CA GLU A 108 6.32 3.56 -9.81
C GLU A 108 7.62 2.73 -9.78
N LYS A 109 8.62 3.16 -9.02
CA LYS A 109 9.88 2.42 -8.86
C LYS A 109 9.69 1.10 -8.10
N LEU A 110 8.81 1.06 -7.10
CA LEU A 110 8.46 -0.18 -6.41
C LEU A 110 7.81 -1.17 -7.38
N ILE A 111 6.83 -0.72 -8.18
CA ILE A 111 6.19 -1.56 -9.20
C ILE A 111 7.22 -2.08 -10.21
N GLU A 112 8.15 -1.24 -10.67
CA GLU A 112 9.21 -1.68 -11.58
C GLU A 112 10.17 -2.70 -10.95
N ALA A 113 10.51 -2.52 -9.67
CA ALA A 113 11.31 -3.48 -8.93
C ALA A 113 10.59 -4.82 -8.76
N LEU A 114 9.26 -4.82 -8.56
CA LEU A 114 8.44 -6.02 -8.51
C LEU A 114 8.38 -6.75 -9.86
N ARG A 115 8.23 -6.02 -10.97
CA ARG A 115 8.31 -6.60 -12.32
C ARG A 115 9.68 -7.22 -12.58
N SER A 116 10.75 -6.51 -12.20
CA SER A 116 12.12 -7.00 -12.32
C SER A 116 12.34 -8.28 -11.49
N LEU A 117 11.87 -8.31 -10.24
CA LEU A 117 11.90 -9.50 -9.39
C LEU A 117 11.20 -10.68 -10.07
N LYS A 118 9.98 -10.48 -10.57
CA LYS A 118 9.22 -11.51 -11.30
C LYS A 118 9.99 -12.04 -12.50
N ALA A 119 10.60 -11.14 -13.29
CA ALA A 119 11.36 -11.52 -14.48
C ALA A 119 12.66 -12.28 -14.17
N GLU A 120 13.40 -11.87 -13.13
CA GLU A 120 14.64 -12.55 -12.74
C GLU A 120 14.37 -13.96 -12.19
N VAL A 121 13.33 -14.11 -11.36
CA VAL A 121 12.90 -15.41 -10.83
C VAL A 121 12.51 -16.36 -11.96
N GLN A 122 11.84 -15.87 -13.01
CA GLN A 122 11.51 -16.66 -14.20
C GLN A 122 12.73 -17.09 -15.03
N ARG A 123 13.88 -16.41 -14.87
CA ARG A 123 15.17 -16.77 -15.47
C ARG A 123 16.05 -17.58 -14.52
N GLU A 124 15.48 -18.14 -13.45
CA GLU A 124 16.18 -18.91 -12.42
C GLU A 124 17.22 -18.07 -11.61
N HIS A 125 17.12 -16.74 -11.66
CA HIS A 125 17.95 -15.82 -10.88
C HIS A 125 17.13 -15.23 -9.72
N SER A 126 16.88 -16.00 -8.67
CA SER A 126 16.16 -15.50 -7.49
C SER A 126 17.10 -14.74 -6.55
N PRO A 127 16.75 -13.53 -6.08
CA PRO A 127 17.48 -12.84 -5.01
C PRO A 127 17.16 -13.43 -3.62
N ILE A 128 16.25 -14.41 -3.54
CA ILE A 128 15.93 -15.14 -2.31
C ILE A 128 16.94 -16.29 -2.14
N PRO A 129 17.52 -16.49 -0.94
CA PRO A 129 18.43 -17.60 -0.66
C PRO A 129 17.84 -18.96 -1.02
N THR A 130 18.63 -19.82 -1.66
CA THR A 130 18.21 -21.16 -2.08
C THR A 130 17.84 -22.02 -0.87
N ASP A 131 16.55 -22.31 -0.73
CA ASP A 131 15.97 -23.22 0.25
C ASP A 131 14.75 -23.93 -0.36
N ASN A 132 14.11 -24.82 0.40
CA ASN A 132 12.95 -25.59 -0.09
C ASN A 132 11.76 -24.72 -0.50
N TYR A 133 11.66 -23.47 -0.02
CA TYR A 133 10.53 -22.58 -0.31
C TYR A 133 10.70 -21.81 -1.62
N ASN A 134 11.90 -21.75 -2.17
CA ASN A 134 12.17 -21.02 -3.41
C ASN A 134 11.43 -21.60 -4.64
N GLU A 135 11.15 -22.91 -4.67
CA GLU A 135 10.33 -23.52 -5.74
C GLU A 135 8.89 -22.99 -5.69
N HIS A 136 8.32 -22.86 -4.48
CA HIS A 136 6.97 -22.32 -4.28
C HIS A 136 6.93 -20.82 -4.60
N PHE A 137 7.99 -20.06 -4.32
CA PHE A 137 8.05 -18.63 -4.64
C PHE A 137 7.93 -18.37 -6.14
N SER A 138 8.71 -19.08 -6.95
CA SER A 138 8.72 -18.92 -8.41
C SER A 138 7.33 -19.17 -9.01
N LYS A 139 6.65 -20.21 -8.54
CA LYS A 139 5.26 -20.51 -8.94
C LYS A 139 4.30 -19.42 -8.48
N THR A 140 4.48 -18.92 -7.25
CA THR A 140 3.63 -17.89 -6.64
C THR A 140 3.73 -16.56 -7.39
N ILE A 141 4.94 -16.01 -7.55
CA ILE A 141 5.13 -14.71 -8.20
C ILE A 141 4.73 -14.73 -9.68
N ALA A 142 4.80 -15.90 -10.33
CA ALA A 142 4.29 -16.07 -11.69
C ALA A 142 2.77 -15.81 -11.78
N LYS A 143 1.99 -16.13 -10.73
CA LYS A 143 0.53 -15.94 -10.67
C LYS A 143 0.12 -14.51 -10.30
N ILE A 144 1.00 -13.71 -9.72
CA ILE A 144 0.69 -12.33 -9.35
C ILE A 144 0.74 -11.43 -10.58
N ASP A 145 -0.36 -10.76 -10.90
CA ASP A 145 -0.37 -9.66 -11.87
C ASP A 145 0.10 -8.37 -11.18
N ILE A 146 1.33 -7.95 -11.48
CA ILE A 146 1.94 -6.76 -10.88
C ILE A 146 1.29 -5.47 -11.39
N ASP A 147 0.75 -5.49 -12.61
CA ASP A 147 0.14 -4.32 -13.24
C ASP A 147 -1.30 -4.08 -12.75
N ASP A 148 -1.92 -5.10 -12.16
CA ASP A 148 -3.27 -5.05 -11.59
C ASP A 148 -3.27 -4.81 -10.06
N ILE A 149 -2.14 -4.39 -9.49
CA ILE A 149 -2.06 -3.99 -8.07
C ILE A 149 -2.83 -2.68 -7.88
N HIS A 150 -3.92 -2.76 -7.13
CA HIS A 150 -4.75 -1.63 -6.77
C HIS A 150 -4.37 -1.09 -5.39
N TRP A 151 -4.59 0.22 -5.19
CA TRP A 151 -4.16 0.93 -4.00
C TRP A 151 -5.33 1.57 -3.28
N ILE A 152 -5.35 1.44 -1.95
CA ILE A 152 -6.16 2.26 -1.05
C ILE A 152 -5.20 2.92 -0.08
N LYS A 153 -5.06 4.25 -0.17
CA LYS A 153 -4.08 5.00 0.62
C LYS A 153 -2.65 4.46 0.42
N ASN A 154 -2.04 3.94 1.48
CA ASN A 154 -0.68 3.37 1.52
C ASN A 154 -0.68 1.83 1.43
N GLN A 155 -1.84 1.22 1.16
CA GLN A 155 -1.99 -0.21 1.04
C GLN A 155 -2.16 -0.59 -0.43
N GLY A 156 -1.27 -1.42 -0.95
CA GLY A 156 -1.38 -2.03 -2.28
C GLY A 156 -1.79 -3.49 -2.14
N TYR A 157 -2.67 -3.98 -3.03
CA TYR A 157 -3.13 -5.36 -2.98
C TYR A 157 -3.45 -5.91 -4.37
N TYR A 158 -3.16 -7.19 -4.55
CA TYR A 158 -3.68 -8.02 -5.63
C TYR A 158 -3.81 -9.46 -5.13
N SER A 159 -4.84 -10.18 -5.57
CA SER A 159 -4.96 -11.61 -5.30
C SER A 159 -5.63 -12.36 -6.44
N VAL A 160 -5.24 -13.61 -6.62
CA VAL A 160 -5.89 -14.57 -7.52
C VAL A 160 -6.11 -15.88 -6.80
N LYS A 161 -7.29 -16.48 -7.01
CA LYS A 161 -7.66 -17.81 -6.52
C LYS A 161 -7.74 -18.75 -7.71
N VAL A 162 -7.09 -19.90 -7.62
CA VAL A 162 -7.07 -20.94 -8.66
C VAL A 162 -7.64 -22.22 -8.06
N ASP A 163 -8.70 -22.72 -8.67
CA ASP A 163 -9.26 -24.04 -8.40
C ASP A 163 -9.08 -24.88 -9.68
N ASN A 164 -8.38 -26.01 -9.55
CA ASN A 164 -8.09 -26.92 -10.66
C ASN A 164 -8.77 -28.30 -10.49
N PHE A 165 -9.84 -28.36 -9.68
CA PHE A 165 -10.54 -29.57 -9.22
C PHE A 165 -9.74 -30.49 -8.30
N ARG A 166 -8.41 -30.33 -8.19
CA ARG A 166 -7.57 -31.02 -7.20
C ARG A 166 -7.36 -30.21 -5.93
N GLY A 167 -7.95 -29.03 -5.84
CA GLY A 167 -7.74 -28.15 -4.71
C GLY A 167 -7.76 -26.70 -5.12
N THR A 168 -7.81 -25.85 -4.10
CA THR A 168 -7.79 -24.42 -4.27
C THR A 168 -6.51 -23.84 -3.69
N ASN A 169 -5.84 -23.00 -4.49
CA ASN A 169 -4.73 -22.18 -4.04
C ASN A 169 -5.09 -20.70 -4.21
N LYS A 170 -4.72 -19.87 -3.24
CA LYS A 170 -4.79 -18.41 -3.31
C LYS A 170 -3.39 -17.84 -3.30
N TYR A 171 -3.11 -16.99 -4.29
CA TYR A 171 -1.86 -16.25 -4.41
C TYR A 171 -2.17 -14.77 -4.23
N TYR A 172 -1.42 -14.06 -3.40
CA TYR A 172 -1.60 -12.62 -3.25
C TYR A 172 -0.30 -11.88 -2.99
N ILE A 173 -0.33 -10.58 -3.26
CA ILE A 173 0.67 -9.61 -2.82
C ILE A 173 -0.04 -8.55 -2.00
N SER A 174 0.51 -8.22 -0.83
CA SER A 174 0.10 -7.08 -0.01
C SER A 174 1.29 -6.16 0.18
N ILE A 175 1.04 -4.86 0.13
CA ILE A 175 2.04 -3.82 0.33
C ILE A 175 1.50 -2.88 1.39
N GLU A 176 2.21 -2.69 2.50
CA GLU A 176 1.85 -1.74 3.54
C GLU A 176 3.00 -0.78 3.81
N GLY A 177 2.90 0.42 3.25
CA GLY A 177 3.96 1.43 3.32
C GLY A 177 5.25 0.96 2.65
N SER A 178 6.16 0.40 3.44
CA SER A 178 7.45 -0.13 2.93
C SER A 178 7.56 -1.65 3.05
N GLU A 179 6.59 -2.31 3.67
CA GLU A 179 6.56 -3.77 3.73
C GLU A 179 5.86 -4.31 2.48
N VAL A 180 6.41 -5.38 1.92
CA VAL A 180 5.84 -6.11 0.80
C VAL A 180 5.81 -7.58 1.18
N GLU A 181 4.62 -8.18 1.14
CA GLU A 181 4.44 -9.60 1.42
C GLU A 181 3.82 -10.27 0.19
N ILE A 182 4.45 -11.34 -0.27
CA ILE A 182 3.94 -12.22 -1.33
C ILE A 182 3.60 -13.55 -0.66
N VAL A 183 2.43 -14.11 -0.96
CA VAL A 183 1.91 -15.26 -0.21
C VAL A 183 1.28 -16.28 -1.15
N CYS A 184 1.52 -17.56 -0.81
CA CYS A 184 0.79 -18.71 -1.31
C CYS A 184 0.01 -19.33 -0.16
N PHE A 185 -1.31 -19.43 -0.31
CA PHE A 185 -2.19 -20.17 0.59
C PHE A 185 -2.73 -21.37 -0.17
N GLU A 186 -2.44 -22.56 0.34
CA GLU A 186 -2.91 -23.84 -0.17
C GLU A 186 -4.05 -24.27 0.76
N ASP A 187 -5.29 -24.17 0.27
CA ASP A 187 -6.53 -24.56 0.96
C ASP A 187 -6.87 -26.03 0.60
N GLY A 188 -6.38 -26.45 -0.57
CA GLY A 188 -6.30 -27.82 -1.09
C GLY A 188 -7.61 -28.62 -1.23
N TYR A 189 -8.75 -28.06 -0.83
CA TYR A 189 -10.07 -28.51 -1.24
C TYR A 189 -10.55 -27.73 -2.48
N SER A 190 -11.20 -28.42 -3.42
CA SER A 190 -11.87 -27.77 -4.54
C SER A 190 -13.25 -27.27 -4.10
N GLU A 191 -13.64 -26.08 -4.52
CA GLU A 191 -15.00 -25.56 -4.33
C GLU A 191 -15.95 -26.01 -5.45
N LYS A 192 -15.43 -26.68 -6.48
CA LYS A 192 -16.19 -27.07 -7.67
C LYS A 192 -16.56 -28.55 -7.74
N VAL A 193 -15.84 -29.39 -7.01
CA VAL A 193 -16.09 -30.84 -6.96
C VAL A 193 -16.02 -31.29 -5.50
N SER A 194 -16.96 -32.15 -5.09
CA SER A 194 -16.93 -32.68 -3.73
C SER A 194 -15.80 -33.68 -3.56
N GLU A 195 -15.34 -33.83 -2.32
CA GLU A 195 -14.33 -34.82 -1.97
C GLU A 195 -14.75 -36.24 -2.39
N ASP A 196 -16.03 -36.61 -2.20
CA ASP A 196 -16.57 -37.91 -2.62
C ASP A 196 -16.51 -38.13 -4.14
N GLN A 197 -16.73 -37.07 -4.93
CA GLN A 197 -16.62 -37.14 -6.38
C GLN A 197 -15.17 -37.31 -6.84
N ILE A 198 -14.22 -36.66 -6.15
CA ILE A 198 -12.78 -36.88 -6.38
C ILE A 198 -12.42 -38.33 -6.01
N LYS A 199 -12.81 -38.80 -4.82
CA LYS A 199 -12.55 -40.16 -4.34
C LYS A 199 -13.08 -41.21 -5.32
N GLY A 200 -14.32 -41.04 -5.77
CA GLY A 200 -14.96 -41.94 -6.73
C GLY A 200 -14.31 -41.92 -8.12
N ALA A 201 -13.78 -40.77 -8.57
CA ALA A 201 -13.12 -40.67 -9.87
C ALA A 201 -11.72 -41.31 -9.91
N TYR A 202 -10.99 -41.25 -8.80
CA TYR A 202 -9.61 -41.74 -8.71
C TYR A 202 -9.45 -43.06 -7.93
N ASP A 203 -10.54 -43.63 -7.42
CA ASP A 203 -10.56 -44.87 -6.61
C ASP A 203 -9.60 -44.80 -5.41
N ILE A 204 -9.68 -43.69 -4.66
CA ILE A 204 -8.86 -43.43 -3.48
C ILE A 204 -9.71 -43.45 -2.20
N GLY A 205 -9.17 -44.02 -1.12
CA GLY A 205 -9.87 -44.18 0.16
C GLY A 205 -9.86 -42.92 1.05
N GLU A 206 -8.75 -42.19 1.07
CA GLU A 206 -8.59 -40.94 1.83
C GLU A 206 -8.07 -39.83 0.90
N TYR A 207 -8.58 -38.63 1.09
CA TYR A 207 -8.16 -37.43 0.38
C TYR A 207 -7.61 -36.44 1.41
N GLU A 208 -6.34 -36.61 1.78
CA GLU A 208 -5.68 -35.69 2.71
C GLU A 208 -5.29 -34.40 1.98
N VAL A 209 -5.71 -33.30 2.59
CA VAL A 209 -5.37 -31.96 2.13
C VAL A 209 -4.54 -31.28 3.21
N ILE A 210 -3.38 -30.77 2.81
CA ILE A 210 -2.56 -29.93 3.69
C ILE A 210 -2.96 -28.49 3.47
N GLU A 211 -3.48 -27.86 4.52
CA GLU A 211 -3.62 -26.42 4.57
C GLU A 211 -2.28 -25.80 4.94
N SER A 212 -1.72 -24.96 4.08
CA SER A 212 -0.48 -24.27 4.39
C SER A 212 -0.45 -22.86 3.80
N ALA A 213 0.26 -21.98 4.48
CA ALA A 213 0.54 -20.63 4.06
C ALA A 213 2.06 -20.42 4.02
N THR A 214 2.59 -20.12 2.85
CA THR A 214 3.99 -19.71 2.69
C THR A 214 4.05 -18.22 2.38
N TYR A 215 4.86 -17.50 3.16
CA TYR A 215 5.03 -16.05 3.10
C TYR A 215 6.45 -15.73 2.64
N TRP A 216 6.60 -14.74 1.77
CA TRP A 216 7.88 -14.12 1.42
C TRP A 216 7.80 -12.62 1.68
N ARG A 217 8.62 -12.14 2.61
CA ARG A 217 8.61 -10.75 3.07
C ARG A 217 9.79 -10.00 2.50
N PHE A 218 9.51 -8.81 2.01
CA PHE A 218 10.48 -7.87 1.50
C PHE A 218 10.26 -6.48 2.10
N LYS A 219 11.36 -5.74 2.21
CA LYS A 219 11.36 -4.34 2.59
C LYS A 219 11.71 -3.48 1.39
N TRP A 220 10.84 -2.51 1.07
CA TRP A 220 11.16 -1.43 0.15
C TRP A 220 11.95 -0.34 0.86
N LYS A 221 13.23 -0.21 0.54
CA LYS A 221 14.11 0.80 1.15
C LYS A 221 15.16 1.28 0.14
N ASN A 222 15.38 2.59 0.09
CA ASN A 222 16.38 3.20 -0.78
C ASN A 222 16.22 2.78 -2.26
N GLN A 223 14.95 2.73 -2.73
CA GLN A 223 14.59 2.30 -4.09
C GLN A 223 15.04 0.87 -4.44
N LYS A 224 15.12 -0.01 -3.44
CA LYS A 224 15.45 -1.42 -3.62
C LYS A 224 14.48 -2.28 -2.82
N LEU A 225 14.09 -3.39 -3.42
CA LEU A 225 13.37 -4.46 -2.74
C LEU A 225 14.42 -5.35 -2.06
N VAL A 226 14.34 -5.46 -0.73
CA VAL A 226 15.29 -6.23 0.08
C VAL A 226 14.55 -7.40 0.68
N PHE A 227 14.96 -8.63 0.35
CA PHE A 227 14.41 -9.82 0.98
C PHE A 227 14.69 -9.83 2.49
N ILE A 228 13.69 -10.19 3.28
CA ILE A 228 13.78 -10.26 4.75
C ILE A 228 13.77 -11.72 5.20
N GLU A 229 12.69 -12.44 4.90
CA GLU A 229 12.51 -13.82 5.33
C GLU A 229 11.43 -14.53 4.50
N SER A 230 11.44 -15.85 4.60
CA SER A 230 10.36 -16.74 4.19
C SER A 230 9.91 -17.56 5.38
N VAL A 231 8.59 -17.75 5.52
CA VAL A 231 7.99 -18.53 6.61
C VAL A 231 6.91 -19.43 6.02
N MET A 232 6.86 -20.69 6.44
CA MET A 232 5.73 -21.58 6.20
C MET A 232 4.97 -21.79 7.51
N ALA A 233 3.65 -21.64 7.46
CA ALA A 233 2.73 -21.96 8.54
C ALA A 233 1.73 -23.00 8.03
N GLY A 234 1.44 -24.02 8.84
CA GLY A 234 0.53 -25.12 8.53
C GLY A 234 0.38 -26.00 9.77
#